data_AF-A0AAT9HSH4-F1
#
_entry.id   AF-A0AAT9HSH4-F1
#
_cell.length_a   1.000
_cell.length_b   1.000
_cell.length_c   1.000
_cell.angle_alpha   90.00
_cell.angle_beta   90.00
_cell.angle_gamma   90.00
#
_symmetry.space_group_name_H-M   'P 1'
#
loop_
_entity.id
_entity.type
_entity.pdbx_description
1 polymer ?
#
loop_
_entity_poly.entity_id
_entity_poly.type
_entity_poly.pdbx_seq_one_letter_code
_entity_poly.pdbx_strand_id
1 'polypeptide(L)'
;MQSLPKTLAEDVAKNLVMVARLIDEDPEGAYGYSRVALRLASRVAAVREAAGFAAYANQKYSEALAEFRAARRMTGTVELWPLMADCERGLGRPEKALDMAGAPRCRSWTRRGRSRCGSSPPAPGVTWSSWTRRS
;
A
#
# COMPACT_ATOMS: atom_id res chain seq x y z
N MET A 1 -21.74 -8.57 8.06
CA MET A 1 -20.72 -7.51 8.17
C MET A 1 -20.87 -6.87 9.54
N GLN A 2 -19.94 -7.11 10.47
CA GLN A 2 -19.96 -6.38 11.76
C GLN A 2 -19.43 -4.98 11.50
N SER A 3 -20.32 -3.98 11.61
CA SER A 3 -19.94 -2.58 11.65
C SER A 3 -19.12 -2.31 12.91
N LEU A 4 -18.08 -1.48 12.81
CA LEU A 4 -17.32 -1.08 13.99
C LEU A 4 -18.21 -0.24 14.93
N PRO A 5 -18.08 -0.39 16.26
CA PRO A 5 -18.64 0.58 17.20
C PRO A 5 -18.22 2.00 16.80
N LYS A 6 -19.14 2.96 16.86
CA LYS A 6 -18.92 4.33 16.35
C LYS A 6 -17.65 4.98 16.89
N THR A 7 -17.37 4.80 18.18
CA THR A 7 -16.16 5.30 18.84
C THR A 7 -14.88 4.68 18.27
N LEU A 8 -14.88 3.36 18.05
CA LEU A 8 -13.76 2.65 17.45
C LEU A 8 -13.54 3.06 15.98
N ALA A 9 -14.62 3.29 15.24
CA ALA A 9 -14.56 3.77 13.87
C ALA A 9 -13.94 5.18 13.78
N GLU A 10 -14.30 6.08 14.70
CA GLU A 10 -13.72 7.42 14.80
C GLU A 10 -12.22 7.37 15.12
N ASP A 11 -11.79 6.51 16.05
CA ASP A 11 -10.38 6.39 16.40
C ASP A 11 -9.54 5.80 15.25
N VAL A 12 -10.07 4.80 14.54
CA VAL A 12 -9.44 4.27 13.32
C VAL A 12 -9.33 5.37 12.26
N ALA A 13 -10.40 6.15 12.03
CA ALA A 13 -10.39 7.23 11.06
C ALA A 13 -9.35 8.31 11.39
N LYS A 14 -9.22 8.73 12.65
CA LYS A 14 -8.19 9.68 13.08
C LYS A 14 -6.78 9.17 12.77
N ASN A 15 -6.49 7.90 13.08
CA ASN A 15 -5.21 7.30 12.77
C ASN A 15 -4.94 7.28 11.26
N LEU A 16 -5.94 6.91 10.43
CA LEU A 16 -5.79 6.92 8.98
C LEU A 16 -5.57 8.32 8.39
N VAL A 17 -6.23 9.34 8.94
CA VAL A 17 -5.97 10.74 8.58
C VAL A 17 -4.52 11.12 8.89
N MET A 18 -4.00 10.71 10.05
CA MET A 18 -2.60 10.97 10.40
C MET A 18 -1.62 10.23 9.49
N VAL A 19 -1.92 8.99 9.09
CA VAL A 19 -1.12 8.27 8.07
C VAL A 19 -1.06 9.08 6.78
N ALA A 20 -2.21 9.51 6.24
CA ALA A 20 -2.27 10.23 4.98
C ALA A 20 -1.57 11.59 5.02
N ARG A 21 -1.56 12.26 6.18
CA ARG A 21 -0.88 13.55 6.37
C ARG A 21 0.64 13.39 6.48
N LEU A 22 1.09 12.37 7.21
CA LEU A 22 2.50 12.22 7.55
C LEU A 22 3.29 11.41 6.53
N ILE A 23 2.66 10.62 5.66
CA ILE A 23 3.37 9.70 4.76
C ILE A 23 4.44 10.37 3.87
N ASP A 24 4.26 11.65 3.56
CA ASP A 24 5.19 12.45 2.76
C ASP A 24 6.27 13.18 3.60
N GLU A 25 5.93 13.59 4.83
CA GLU A 25 6.75 14.46 5.67
C GLU A 25 7.51 13.69 6.76
N ASP A 26 6.82 12.77 7.42
CA ASP A 26 7.32 11.88 8.46
C ASP A 26 6.78 10.45 8.24
N PRO A 27 7.42 9.69 7.33
CA PRO A 27 7.02 8.32 7.05
C PRO A 27 7.04 7.44 8.29
N GLU A 28 7.98 7.65 9.21
CA GLU A 28 8.10 6.83 10.42
C GLU A 28 6.93 7.07 11.37
N GLY A 29 6.53 8.33 11.57
CA GLY A 29 5.31 8.70 12.27
C GLY A 29 4.06 8.11 11.61
N ALA A 30 3.94 8.21 10.28
CA ALA A 30 2.84 7.60 9.54
C ALA A 30 2.77 6.08 9.78
N TYR A 31 3.91 5.40 9.78
CA TYR A 31 3.99 3.98 10.09
C TYR A 31 3.50 3.69 11.52
N GLY A 32 3.87 4.51 12.51
CA GLY A 32 3.35 4.42 13.87
C GLY A 32 1.83 4.45 13.95
N TYR A 33 1.18 5.46 13.35
CA TYR A 33 -0.28 5.57 13.31
C TYR A 33 -0.94 4.40 12.57
N SER A 34 -0.32 3.91 11.49
CA SER A 34 -0.84 2.77 10.74
C SER A 34 -0.86 1.48 11.57
N ARG A 35 0.14 1.27 12.42
CA ARG A 35 0.22 0.12 13.32
C ARG A 35 -0.84 0.17 14.41
N VAL A 36 -1.17 1.37 14.90
CA VAL A 36 -2.29 1.57 15.83
C VAL A 36 -3.62 1.23 15.14
N ALA A 37 -3.87 1.78 13.94
CA ALA A 37 -5.08 1.47 13.18
C ALA A 37 -5.23 -0.04 12.90
N LEU A 38 -4.14 -0.73 12.53
CA LEU A 38 -4.13 -2.18 12.33
C LEU A 38 -4.53 -2.96 13.58
N ARG A 39 -4.05 -2.56 14.77
CA ARG A 39 -4.42 -3.20 16.04
C ARG A 39 -5.91 -3.05 16.33
N LEU A 40 -6.48 -1.90 16.00
CA LEU A 40 -7.90 -1.59 16.24
C LEU A 40 -8.83 -2.28 15.22
N ALA A 41 -8.42 -2.36 13.95
CA ALA A 41 -9.32 -2.71 12.85
C ALA A 41 -8.66 -3.53 11.74
N SER A 42 -7.92 -4.59 12.10
CA SER A 42 -7.25 -5.49 11.14
C SER A 42 -8.18 -6.17 10.13
N ARG A 43 -9.51 -6.20 10.35
CA ARG A 43 -10.48 -6.79 9.42
C ARG A 43 -10.97 -5.79 8.36
N VAL A 44 -10.51 -4.54 8.39
CA VAL A 44 -10.87 -3.50 7.43
C VAL A 44 -9.80 -3.41 6.34
N ALA A 45 -10.19 -3.61 5.09
CA ALA A 45 -9.26 -3.58 3.96
C ALA A 45 -8.50 -2.26 3.84
N ALA A 46 -9.19 -1.13 3.95
CA ALA A 46 -8.58 0.21 3.88
C ALA A 46 -7.50 0.44 4.96
N VAL A 47 -7.67 -0.16 6.15
CA VAL A 47 -6.65 -0.08 7.22
C VAL A 47 -5.41 -0.86 6.84
N ARG A 48 -5.56 -2.02 6.21
CA ARG A 48 -4.44 -2.81 5.69
C ARG A 48 -3.73 -2.11 4.55
N GLU A 49 -4.46 -1.47 3.65
CA GLU A 49 -3.87 -0.68 2.57
C GLU A 49 -3.02 0.46 3.13
N ALA A 50 -3.58 1.26 4.05
CA ALA A 50 -2.86 2.36 4.68
C ALA A 50 -1.58 1.89 5.41
N ALA A 51 -1.63 0.76 6.11
CA ALA A 51 -0.44 0.19 6.75
C ALA A 51 0.57 -0.37 5.75
N GLY A 52 0.11 -0.98 4.65
CA GLY A 52 0.97 -1.40 3.56
C GLY A 52 1.72 -0.21 2.95
N PHE A 53 1.02 0.90 2.73
CA PHE A 53 1.60 2.12 2.20
C PHE A 53 2.59 2.80 3.16
N ALA A 54 2.24 2.90 4.44
CA ALA A 54 3.15 3.45 5.44
C ALA A 54 4.40 2.57 5.60
N ALA A 55 4.26 1.24 5.62
CA ALA A 55 5.39 0.32 5.64
C ALA A 55 6.26 0.43 4.37
N TYR A 56 5.62 0.57 3.20
CA TYR A 56 6.30 0.75 1.92
C TYR A 56 7.12 2.04 1.88
N ALA A 57 6.58 3.16 2.38
CA ALA A 57 7.30 4.43 2.50
C ALA A 57 8.53 4.33 3.41
N ASN A 58 8.51 3.42 4.39
CA ASN A 58 9.64 3.12 5.28
C ASN A 58 10.55 2.00 4.76
N GLN A 59 10.40 1.58 3.49
CA GLN A 59 11.17 0.50 2.88
C GLN A 59 11.05 -0.85 3.62
N LYS A 60 10.00 -1.03 4.43
CA LYS A 60 9.69 -2.29 5.14
C LYS A 60 8.94 -3.22 4.20
N TYR A 61 9.59 -3.60 3.10
CA TYR A 61 8.96 -4.28 1.96
C TYR A 61 8.30 -5.62 2.33
N SER A 62 8.84 -6.35 3.31
CA SER A 62 8.25 -7.61 3.80
C SER A 62 6.89 -7.38 4.47
N GLU A 63 6.80 -6.36 5.34
CA GLU A 63 5.56 -5.97 6.02
C GLU A 63 4.55 -5.38 5.03
N ALA A 64 5.00 -4.48 4.16
CA ALA A 64 4.16 -3.88 3.13
C ALA A 64 3.50 -4.94 2.25
N LEU A 65 4.29 -5.91 1.78
CA LEU A 65 3.82 -7.03 0.97
C LEU A 65 2.80 -7.91 1.69
N ALA A 66 2.98 -8.14 3.00
CA ALA A 66 2.03 -8.91 3.80
C ALA A 66 0.67 -8.20 3.88
N GLU A 67 0.67 -6.88 4.10
CA GLU A 67 -0.57 -6.10 4.19
C GLU A 67 -1.26 -5.92 2.84
N PHE A 68 -0.53 -5.66 1.75
CA PHE A 68 -1.13 -5.61 0.41
C PHE A 68 -1.76 -6.95 -0.01
N ARG A 69 -1.11 -8.07 0.33
CA ARG A 69 -1.70 -9.42 0.12
C ARG A 69 -2.98 -9.61 0.90
N ALA A 70 -3.03 -9.13 2.14
CA ALA A 70 -4.19 -9.25 3.00
C ALA A 70 -5.34 -8.36 2.52
N ALA A 71 -5.07 -7.09 2.19
CA ALA A 71 -6.05 -6.18 1.58
C ALA A 71 -6.63 -6.78 0.29
N ARG A 72 -5.77 -7.30 -0.59
CA ARG A 72 -6.21 -7.96 -1.82
C ARG A 72 -7.11 -9.18 -1.57
N ARG A 73 -6.83 -10.00 -0.56
CA ARG A 73 -7.72 -11.13 -0.22
C ARG A 73 -9.10 -10.67 0.24
N MET A 74 -9.18 -9.48 0.85
CA MET A 74 -10.44 -8.91 1.34
C MET A 74 -11.27 -8.25 0.24
N THR A 75 -10.63 -7.51 -0.67
CA THR A 75 -11.34 -6.71 -1.68
C THR A 75 -11.37 -7.37 -3.06
N GLY A 76 -10.42 -8.27 -3.35
CA GLY A 76 -10.21 -8.81 -4.69
C GLY A 76 -9.57 -7.83 -5.68
N THR A 77 -9.23 -6.59 -5.26
CA THR A 77 -8.68 -5.57 -6.17
C THR A 77 -7.28 -5.94 -6.69
N VAL A 78 -6.99 -5.54 -7.92
CA VAL A 78 -5.66 -5.72 -8.54
C VAL A 78 -4.82 -4.45 -8.50
N GLU A 79 -5.33 -3.35 -7.93
CA GLU A 79 -4.67 -2.04 -7.89
C GLU A 79 -3.36 -2.05 -7.08
N LEU A 80 -3.28 -2.92 -6.06
CA LEU A 80 -2.08 -3.09 -5.23
C LEU A 80 -1.01 -3.99 -5.89
N TRP A 81 -1.32 -4.62 -7.02
CA TRP A 81 -0.43 -5.58 -7.68
C TRP A 81 0.94 -4.99 -8.08
N PRO A 82 1.03 -3.77 -8.65
CA PRO A 82 2.33 -3.15 -8.96
C PRO A 82 3.19 -2.92 -7.71
N LEU A 83 2.59 -2.51 -6.60
CA LEU A 83 3.28 -2.28 -5.33
C LEU A 83 3.78 -3.57 -4.71
N MET A 84 3.01 -4.66 -4.81
CA MET A 84 3.45 -5.97 -4.38
C MET A 84 4.64 -6.49 -5.19
N ALA A 85 4.63 -6.26 -6.52
CA ALA A 85 5.77 -6.61 -7.37
C ALA A 85 7.01 -5.76 -7.02
N ASP A 86 6.82 -4.47 -6.73
CA ASP A 86 7.90 -3.61 -6.24
C ASP A 86 8.46 -4.10 -4.91
N CYS A 87 7.60 -4.51 -3.97
CA CYS A 87 8.06 -5.09 -2.71
C CYS A 87 8.92 -6.35 -2.91
N GLU A 88 8.56 -7.25 -3.83
CA GLU A 88 9.42 -8.42 -4.14
C GLU A 88 10.78 -7.99 -4.72
N ARG A 89 10.81 -6.94 -5.55
CA ARG A 89 12.06 -6.34 -6.02
C ARG A 89 12.88 -5.74 -4.88
N GLY A 90 12.26 -4.99 -3.96
CA GLY A 90 12.89 -4.42 -2.78
C GLY A 90 13.42 -5.47 -1.78
N LEU A 91 12.88 -6.69 -1.83
CA LEU A 91 13.37 -7.86 -1.09
C LEU A 91 14.47 -8.64 -1.83
N GLY A 92 14.96 -8.14 -2.97
CA GLY A 92 16.01 -8.79 -3.76
C GLY A 92 15.53 -9.98 -4.59
N ARG A 93 14.23 -10.04 -4.93
CA ARG A 93 13.61 -11.11 -5.74
C ARG A 93 13.06 -10.56 -7.07
N PRO A 94 13.92 -9.99 -7.93
CA PRO A 94 13.48 -9.35 -9.17
C PRO A 94 12.78 -10.32 -10.14
N GLU A 95 13.14 -11.59 -10.14
CA GLU A 95 12.50 -12.64 -10.95
C GLU A 95 11.02 -12.79 -10.61
N LYS A 96 10.66 -12.78 -9.32
CA LYS A 96 9.26 -12.82 -8.89
C LYS A 96 8.49 -11.57 -9.29
N ALA A 97 9.13 -10.41 -9.27
CA ALA A 97 8.52 -9.17 -9.73
C ALA A 97 8.20 -9.24 -11.24
N LEU A 98 9.09 -9.83 -12.05
CA LEU A 98 8.87 -10.04 -13.48
C LEU A 98 7.76 -11.05 -13.74
N ASP A 99 7.72 -12.16 -13.01
CA ASP A 99 6.63 -13.14 -13.09
C ASP A 99 5.27 -12.51 -12.75
N MET A 100 5.25 -11.66 -11.72
CA MET A 100 4.07 -10.90 -11.35
C MET A 100 3.64 -9.92 -12.45
N ALA A 101 4.58 -9.27 -13.15
CA ALA A 101 4.29 -8.37 -14.27
C ALA A 101 3.85 -9.12 -15.54
N GLY A 102 4.33 -10.35 -15.75
CA GLY A 102 3.99 -11.21 -16.88
C GLY A 102 2.69 -12.00 -16.73
N ALA A 103 2.11 -12.06 -15.52
CA ALA A 103 0.92 -12.86 -15.24
C ALA A 103 -0.30 -12.43 -16.11
N PRO A 104 -1.21 -13.34 -16.49
CA PRO A 104 -2.41 -13.00 -17.29
C PRO A 104 -3.27 -11.86 -16.70
N ARG A 105 -3.23 -11.70 -15.37
CA ARG A 105 -3.88 -10.62 -14.62
C ARG A 105 -3.30 -9.22 -14.91
N CYS A 106 -2.08 -9.11 -15.44
CA CYS A 106 -1.49 -7.85 -15.91
C CYS A 106 -2.04 -7.37 -17.27
N ARG A 107 -2.82 -8.20 -18.00
CA ARG A 107 -3.44 -7.79 -19.27
C ARG A 107 -4.52 -6.71 -19.07
N SER A 108 -5.19 -6.68 -17.91
CA SER A 108 -6.11 -5.59 -17.55
C SER A 108 -5.38 -4.33 -17.08
N TRP A 109 -4.18 -4.46 -16.49
CA TRP A 109 -3.30 -3.34 -16.12
C TRP A 109 -2.75 -2.61 -17.36
N THR A 110 -2.47 -3.35 -18.44
CA THR A 110 -1.94 -2.78 -19.70
C THR A 110 -2.90 -1.84 -20.42
N ARG A 111 -4.21 -1.84 -20.07
CA ARG A 111 -5.21 -0.92 -20.64
C ARG A 111 -5.32 0.42 -19.89
N ARG A 112 -4.83 0.52 -18.65
CA ARG A 112 -4.93 1.72 -17.80
C ARG A 112 -3.63 2.49 -17.59
N GLY A 113 -2.46 1.93 -17.89
CA GLY A 113 -1.23 2.68 -17.72
C GLY A 113 -0.03 1.91 -18.21
N ARG A 114 0.37 2.15 -19.46
CA ARG A 114 1.72 1.84 -19.93
C ARG A 114 2.69 2.90 -19.40
N SER A 115 2.76 3.08 -18.09
CA SER A 115 3.64 4.05 -17.45
C SER A 115 4.73 3.29 -16.68
N ARG A 116 5.81 3.03 -17.41
CA ARG A 116 7.16 2.81 -16.88
C ARG A 116 7.28 1.72 -15.81
N CYS A 117 7.29 0.47 -16.27
CA CYS A 117 8.21 -0.50 -15.68
C CYS A 117 9.63 0.10 -15.80
N GLY A 118 10.22 0.50 -14.67
CA GLY A 118 11.61 0.96 -14.62
C GLY A 118 11.76 2.46 -14.42
N SER A 119 11.66 2.92 -13.18
CA SER A 119 12.54 3.96 -12.63
C SER A 119 12.10 4.27 -11.20
N SER A 120 12.79 3.63 -10.26
CA SER A 120 13.04 4.11 -8.89
C SER A 120 11.83 4.29 -7.94
N PRO A 121 12.06 4.26 -6.61
CA PRO A 121 11.17 4.95 -5.67
C PRO A 121 10.95 6.39 -6.14
N PRO A 122 9.88 7.10 -5.68
CA PRO A 122 9.66 8.49 -6.04
C PRO A 122 10.98 9.26 -5.93
N ALA A 123 11.37 9.93 -7.02
CA ALA A 123 12.52 10.82 -6.99
C ALA A 123 12.35 11.78 -5.79
N PRO A 124 13.43 12.12 -5.05
CA PRO A 124 13.31 13.07 -3.96
C PRO A 124 12.60 14.34 -4.46
N GLY A 125 11.40 14.61 -3.91
CA GLY A 125 10.50 15.69 -4.34
C GLY A 125 9.16 15.28 -4.97
N VAL A 126 8.90 13.99 -5.24
CA VAL A 126 7.58 13.51 -5.69
C VAL A 126 6.77 13.03 -4.50
N THR A 127 5.70 13.76 -4.15
CA THR A 127 4.80 13.37 -3.06
C THR A 127 4.00 12.13 -3.42
N TRP A 128 3.78 11.27 -2.45
CA TRP A 128 2.97 10.06 -2.48
C TRP A 128 1.55 10.36 -2.99
N SER A 129 1.04 11.54 -2.65
CA SER A 129 -0.21 12.12 -3.17
C SER A 129 -0.21 12.41 -4.68
N SER A 130 0.95 12.74 -5.26
CA SER A 130 1.10 12.99 -6.70
C SER A 130 1.29 11.70 -7.51
N TRP A 131 1.82 10.66 -6.88
CA TRP A 131 2.00 9.34 -7.48
C TRP A 131 0.69 8.57 -7.59
N THR A 132 -0.12 8.55 -6.53
CA THR A 132 -1.46 7.92 -6.53
C THR A 132 -2.45 8.61 -7.47
N ARG A 133 -2.39 9.94 -7.61
CA ARG A 133 -3.28 10.71 -8.50
C ARG A 133 -2.94 10.60 -10.00
N ARG A 134 -1.78 10.01 -10.33
CA ARG A 134 -1.28 9.81 -11.72
C ARG A 134 -1.36 8.33 -12.15
N SER A 135 -1.90 7.46 -11.31
CA SER A 135 -2.06 6.02 -11.50
C SER A 135 -3.54 5.66 -11.69
#